data_AF-A0A966PMF4-F1
#
_entry.id   AF-A0A966PMF4-F1
#
_cell.length_a   1.000
_cell.length_b   1.000
_cell.length_c   1.000
_cell.angle_alpha   90.00
_cell.angle_beta   90.00
_cell.angle_gamma   90.00
#
_symmetry.space_group_name_H-M   'P 1'
#
loop_
_entity.id
_entity.type
_entity.pdbx_description
1 polymer ?
#
loop_
_entity_poly.entity_id
_entity_poly.type
_entity_poly.pdbx_seq_one_letter_code
_entity_poly.pdbx_strand_id
1 'polypeptide(L)'
;VFGALLPDLYSIFTRPSVHLKSGFFGPAERFLRDTGADIDFVPADFRRFETVLHRLRPRVVAVAGAMPVDGRVSLSLHAGAFTDLIADVIADPDRVLIVECSPHFPHTIGAGEYAHSLSVSDIDHLVVSERVPLNLADVVPSDAERKIAEIAVSFIHDGCTIQTGIGGIPTQVADRLATGDGGDYGIHSEMFTTGLMRLHQAGKVTNRKGTEFDGFSVTTFAAGEPELYEWLDGNRDVRFLPVGIVNSPEIIARNRNMVSINGAMAVDLSGQVIADSVAGKQFSGIGGHEDFVSGPGLSDNGRSLVCLPSTTVVNGTMVSRIMGRLPLGTVVTTPRHQVDVIITEFGAAEIAGLSISERAHALARISHPDFREELLATADVWPSD
;
A
#
# COMPACT_ATOMS: atom_id res chain seq x y z
N VAL A 1 14.54 -5.77 17.47
CA VAL A 1 13.60 -6.51 16.60
C VAL A 1 13.27 -5.63 15.41
N PHE A 2 13.19 -6.19 14.20
CA PHE A 2 12.67 -5.45 13.04
C PHE A 2 11.24 -5.92 12.76
N GLY A 3 10.34 -5.00 12.40
CA GLY A 3 8.97 -5.29 12.00
C GLY A 3 8.41 -4.17 11.13
N ALA A 4 7.17 -4.30 10.69
CA ALA A 4 6.44 -3.25 9.99
C ALA A 4 4.94 -3.56 10.09
N LEU A 5 4.11 -2.53 10.28
CA LEU A 5 2.65 -2.64 10.32
C LEU A 5 2.18 -3.79 11.23
N LEU A 6 2.46 -3.68 12.52
CA LEU A 6 2.05 -4.68 13.51
C LEU A 6 0.50 -4.81 13.50
N PRO A 7 -0.04 -6.02 13.27
CA PRO A 7 -1.48 -6.23 13.24
C PRO A 7 -2.11 -6.25 14.64
N ASP A 8 -1.29 -6.36 15.69
CA ASP A 8 -1.73 -6.43 17.08
C ASP A 8 -0.67 -5.82 18.03
N LEU A 9 -1.04 -5.65 19.30
CA LEU A 9 -0.15 -5.27 20.39
C LEU A 9 0.54 -6.51 20.97
N TYR A 10 1.82 -6.65 20.67
CA TYR A 10 2.63 -7.74 21.21
C TYR A 10 3.35 -7.31 22.48
N SER A 11 3.11 -8.03 23.59
CA SER A 11 3.70 -7.74 24.90
C SER A 11 5.22 -7.82 24.94
N ILE A 12 5.86 -8.45 23.96
CA ILE A 12 7.33 -8.43 23.85
C ILE A 12 7.88 -7.01 23.63
N PHE A 13 7.15 -6.15 22.92
CA PHE A 13 7.58 -4.78 22.60
C PHE A 13 7.41 -3.80 23.76
N THR A 14 6.80 -4.22 24.88
CA THR A 14 6.74 -3.42 26.11
C THR A 14 7.89 -3.74 27.07
N ARG A 15 8.75 -4.71 26.74
CA ARG A 15 9.89 -5.10 27.56
C ARG A 15 11.02 -4.07 27.41
N PRO A 16 11.62 -3.55 28.50
CA PRO A 16 12.68 -2.54 28.43
C PRO A 16 13.95 -2.97 27.68
N SER A 17 14.19 -4.27 27.52
CA SER A 17 15.33 -4.81 26.78
C SER A 17 15.06 -5.04 25.30
N VAL A 18 13.88 -4.67 24.80
CA VAL A 18 13.45 -4.89 23.42
C VAL A 18 13.32 -3.54 22.72
N HIS A 19 14.25 -3.27 21.82
CA HIS A 19 14.18 -2.16 20.89
C HIS A 19 13.51 -2.59 19.58
N LEU A 20 12.41 -1.95 19.18
CA LEU A 20 11.72 -2.19 17.93
C LEU A 20 12.14 -1.17 16.86
N LYS A 21 12.70 -1.66 15.76
CA LYS A 21 12.88 -0.89 14.52
C LYS A 21 11.72 -1.21 13.60
N SER A 22 10.77 -0.29 13.43
CA SER A 22 9.61 -0.52 12.55
C SER A 22 9.74 0.24 11.23
N GLY A 23 9.59 -0.48 10.12
CA GLY A 23 9.55 0.12 8.77
C GLY A 23 8.22 0.79 8.43
N PHE A 24 7.15 0.55 9.20
CA PHE A 24 5.83 1.14 8.95
C PHE A 24 5.04 1.26 10.26
N PHE A 25 4.52 2.44 10.57
CA PHE A 25 3.71 2.62 11.79
C PHE A 25 2.21 2.36 11.54
N GLY A 26 1.69 1.29 12.12
CA GLY A 26 0.26 1.08 12.30
C GLY A 26 -0.26 1.73 13.60
N PRO A 27 -1.53 1.49 13.96
CA PRO A 27 -2.07 1.88 15.26
C PRO A 27 -1.24 1.34 16.43
N ALA A 28 -0.74 0.11 16.33
CA ALA A 28 0.06 -0.54 17.37
C ALA A 28 1.40 0.17 17.60
N GLU A 29 2.16 0.49 16.55
CA GLU A 29 3.43 1.22 16.69
C GLU A 29 3.23 2.64 17.22
N ARG A 30 2.18 3.34 16.75
CA ARG A 30 1.85 4.66 17.29
C ARG A 30 1.52 4.59 18.78
N PHE A 31 0.76 3.58 19.21
CA PHE A 31 0.49 3.33 20.62
C PHE A 31 1.76 3.04 21.42
N LEU A 32 2.64 2.17 20.92
CA LEU A 32 3.94 1.88 21.56
C LEU A 32 4.79 3.14 21.71
N ARG A 33 4.90 3.95 20.66
CA ARG A 33 5.63 5.22 20.69
C ARG A 33 5.01 6.18 21.71
N ASP A 34 3.69 6.39 21.66
CA ASP A 34 3.02 7.39 22.49
C ASP A 34 2.95 6.97 23.98
N THR A 35 3.14 5.68 24.28
CA THR A 35 3.29 5.15 25.65
C THR A 35 4.75 5.06 26.14
N GLY A 36 5.72 5.46 25.31
CA GLY A 36 7.14 5.52 25.68
C GLY A 36 7.89 4.20 25.60
N ALA A 37 7.41 3.23 24.80
CA ALA A 37 8.18 2.05 24.47
C ALA A 37 9.42 2.40 23.62
N ASP A 38 10.42 1.52 23.62
CA ASP A 38 11.65 1.70 22.86
C ASP A 38 11.45 1.31 21.39
N ILE A 39 11.03 2.29 20.57
CA ILE A 39 10.67 2.11 19.17
C ILE A 39 11.23 3.24 18.29
N ASP A 40 11.84 2.87 17.17
CA ASP A 40 12.31 3.77 16.11
C ASP A 40 11.64 3.45 14.77
N PHE A 41 11.42 4.49 13.97
CA PHE A 41 10.99 4.36 12.58
C PHE A 41 12.19 4.19 11.65
N VAL A 42 12.11 3.24 10.72
CA VAL A 42 13.12 3.00 9.67
C VAL A 42 12.54 3.44 8.33
N PRO A 43 12.97 4.59 7.78
CA PRO A 43 12.47 5.06 6.49
C PRO A 43 13.06 4.21 5.35
N ALA A 44 12.18 3.51 4.65
CA ALA A 44 12.45 2.84 3.38
C ALA A 44 11.11 2.56 2.68
N ASP A 45 11.13 2.48 1.35
CA ASP A 45 10.03 1.85 0.62
C ASP A 45 9.98 0.34 0.96
N PHE A 46 8.84 -0.29 0.67
CA PHE A 46 8.61 -1.66 1.14
C PHE A 46 9.61 -2.65 0.53
N ARG A 47 9.96 -2.50 -0.75
CA ARG A 47 10.96 -3.36 -1.41
C ARG A 47 12.37 -3.21 -0.83
N ARG A 48 12.77 -2.02 -0.37
CA ARG A 48 14.07 -1.83 0.29
C ARG A 48 14.15 -2.49 1.67
N PHE A 49 13.04 -2.97 2.25
CA PHE A 49 13.13 -3.80 3.44
C PHE A 49 13.94 -5.08 3.19
N GLU A 50 13.94 -5.63 1.97
CA GLU A 50 14.80 -6.77 1.61
C GLU A 50 16.28 -6.41 1.87
N THR A 51 16.74 -5.27 1.33
CA THR A 51 18.12 -4.78 1.54
C THR A 51 18.40 -4.49 3.01
N VAL A 52 17.45 -3.89 3.73
CA VAL A 52 17.59 -3.61 5.17
C VAL A 52 17.77 -4.91 5.94
N LEU A 53 16.92 -5.92 5.69
CA LEU A 53 16.94 -7.21 6.36
C LEU A 53 18.21 -8.01 6.05
N HIS A 54 18.67 -8.04 4.80
CA HIS A 54 19.94 -8.67 4.43
C HIS A 54 21.13 -8.03 5.15
N ARG A 55 21.13 -6.70 5.35
CA ARG A 55 22.18 -6.02 6.14
C ARG A 55 22.08 -6.30 7.62
N LEU A 56 20.85 -6.38 8.16
CA LEU A 56 20.61 -6.69 9.57
C LEU A 56 21.02 -8.12 9.93
N ARG A 57 20.98 -9.05 8.95
CA ARG A 57 21.28 -10.49 9.13
C ARG A 57 20.63 -11.06 10.41
N PRO A 58 19.29 -10.99 10.54
CA PRO A 58 18.61 -11.35 11.78
C PRO A 58 18.88 -12.81 12.13
N ARG A 59 19.32 -13.07 13.36
CA ARG A 59 19.56 -14.43 13.87
C ARG A 59 18.27 -15.25 13.99
N VAL A 60 17.14 -14.58 14.26
CA VAL A 60 15.83 -15.22 14.39
C VAL A 60 14.85 -14.53 13.45
N VAL A 61 14.12 -15.31 12.67
CA VAL A 61 13.02 -14.85 11.82
C VAL A 61 11.74 -15.56 12.27
N ALA A 62 10.67 -14.80 12.45
CA ALA A 62 9.36 -15.33 12.81
C ALA A 62 8.34 -14.88 11.76
N VAL A 63 7.59 -15.84 11.21
CA VAL A 63 6.53 -15.59 10.22
C VAL A 63 5.24 -16.31 10.60
N ALA A 64 4.11 -15.85 10.07
CA ALA A 64 2.84 -16.54 10.17
C ALA A 64 2.60 -17.39 8.92
N GLY A 65 1.88 -18.50 9.08
CA GLY A 65 1.50 -19.39 7.99
C GLY A 65 0.17 -20.08 8.23
N ALA A 66 -0.34 -20.73 7.19
CA ALA A 66 -1.48 -21.63 7.31
C ALA A 66 -1.05 -22.97 7.95
N MET A 67 -2.02 -23.82 8.31
CA MET A 67 -1.70 -25.16 8.81
C MET A 67 -0.91 -25.97 7.78
N PRO A 68 -0.03 -26.91 8.19
CA PRO A 68 0.67 -27.75 7.23
C PRO A 68 -0.29 -28.65 6.41
N VAL A 69 -0.09 -28.70 5.09
CA VAL A 69 -0.73 -29.65 4.17
C VAL A 69 0.35 -30.31 3.32
N ASP A 70 0.33 -31.64 3.22
CA ASP A 70 1.30 -32.43 2.46
C ASP A 70 2.77 -32.10 2.78
N GLY A 71 3.07 -31.89 4.07
CA GLY A 71 4.42 -31.59 4.56
C GLY A 71 4.90 -30.17 4.24
N ARG A 72 4.01 -29.27 3.81
CA ARG A 72 4.33 -27.87 3.49
C ARG A 72 3.46 -26.89 4.27
N VAL A 73 4.03 -25.74 4.59
CA VAL A 73 3.33 -24.59 5.21
C VAL A 73 3.20 -23.48 4.17
N SER A 74 1.99 -23.04 3.87
CA SER A 74 1.78 -21.81 3.09
C SER A 74 2.16 -20.60 3.93
N LEU A 75 2.85 -19.63 3.33
CA LEU A 75 3.15 -18.32 3.95
C LEU A 75 1.90 -17.40 4.02
N SER A 76 0.74 -17.92 3.59
CA SER A 76 -0.57 -17.33 3.79
C SER A 76 -0.65 -15.87 3.32
N LEU A 77 -1.01 -14.93 4.18
CA LEU A 77 -1.35 -13.57 3.77
C LEU A 77 -0.14 -12.67 3.44
N HIS A 78 1.11 -13.13 3.58
CA HIS A 78 2.27 -12.24 3.51
C HIS A 78 3.51 -12.87 2.87
N ALA A 79 3.80 -12.50 1.62
CA ALA A 79 5.09 -12.79 0.97
C ALA A 79 6.13 -11.72 1.36
N GLY A 80 5.81 -10.45 1.09
CA GLY A 80 6.59 -9.30 1.55
C GLY A 80 8.08 -9.37 1.22
N ALA A 81 8.90 -8.78 2.09
CA ALA A 81 10.35 -8.71 1.99
C ALA A 81 11.10 -9.89 2.63
N PHE A 82 10.42 -11.00 2.91
CA PHE A 82 10.96 -12.06 3.77
C PHE A 82 11.32 -13.35 3.02
N THR A 83 10.86 -13.54 1.78
CA THR A 83 11.04 -14.79 1.04
C THR A 83 12.51 -15.17 0.89
N ASP A 84 13.35 -14.26 0.39
CA ASP A 84 14.80 -14.50 0.22
C ASP A 84 15.51 -14.58 1.59
N LEU A 85 15.08 -13.77 2.55
CA LEU A 85 15.61 -13.82 3.92
C LEU A 85 15.37 -15.19 4.57
N ILE A 86 14.22 -15.81 4.34
CA ILE A 86 13.89 -17.13 4.86
C ILE A 86 14.83 -18.18 4.26
N ALA A 87 15.10 -18.12 2.95
CA ALA A 87 16.08 -19.01 2.33
C ALA A 87 17.48 -18.85 2.95
N ASP A 88 17.92 -17.61 3.23
CA ASP A 88 19.17 -17.33 3.93
C ASP A 88 19.20 -17.86 5.38
N VAL A 89 18.04 -17.95 6.05
CA VAL A 89 17.95 -18.51 7.42
C VAL A 89 18.04 -20.03 7.36
N ILE A 90 17.30 -20.67 6.45
CA ILE A 90 17.28 -22.13 6.29
C ILE A 90 18.69 -22.67 5.95
N ALA A 91 19.45 -21.92 5.16
CA ALA A 91 20.81 -22.31 4.76
C ALA A 91 21.87 -22.15 5.87
N ASP A 92 21.57 -21.47 6.97
CA ASP A 92 22.53 -21.10 8.01
C ASP A 92 22.14 -21.73 9.36
N PRO A 93 22.84 -22.78 9.84
CA PRO A 93 22.48 -23.51 11.05
C PRO A 93 22.62 -22.71 12.35
N ASP A 94 23.25 -21.52 12.32
CA ASP A 94 23.35 -20.63 13.48
C ASP A 94 22.14 -19.67 13.61
N ARG A 95 21.23 -19.70 12.63
CA ARG A 95 20.00 -18.91 12.57
C ARG A 95 18.78 -19.80 12.84
N VAL A 96 17.66 -19.16 13.16
CA VAL A 96 16.43 -19.84 13.60
C VAL A 96 15.22 -19.31 12.84
N LEU A 97 14.46 -20.23 12.24
CA LEU A 97 13.17 -19.98 11.63
C LEU A 97 12.03 -20.46 12.54
N ILE A 98 11.18 -19.52 12.95
CA ILE A 98 9.96 -19.78 13.71
C ILE A 98 8.76 -19.53 12.79
N VAL A 99 7.84 -20.48 12.73
CA VAL A 99 6.59 -20.32 11.98
C VAL A 99 5.40 -20.54 12.89
N GLU A 100 4.58 -19.51 13.06
CA GLU A 100 3.29 -19.58 13.75
C GLU A 100 2.21 -19.99 12.74
N CYS A 101 1.64 -21.18 12.90
CA CYS A 101 0.56 -21.70 12.07
C CYS A 101 -0.79 -21.57 12.79
N SER A 102 -1.82 -21.21 12.05
CA SER A 102 -3.20 -21.16 12.56
C SER A 102 -4.18 -21.73 11.54
N PRO A 103 -5.24 -22.45 11.97
CA PRO A 103 -6.29 -22.93 11.08
C PRO A 103 -7.14 -21.80 10.47
N HIS A 104 -7.04 -20.58 11.01
CA HIS A 104 -7.77 -19.40 10.52
C HIS A 104 -7.01 -18.64 9.43
N PHE A 105 -5.77 -19.02 9.15
CA PHE A 105 -4.95 -18.41 8.09
C PHE A 105 -5.11 -19.18 6.79
N PRO A 106 -5.44 -18.52 5.66
CA PRO A 106 -5.73 -19.21 4.41
C PRO A 106 -4.49 -19.79 3.74
N HIS A 107 -4.69 -20.88 3.01
CA HIS A 107 -3.72 -21.48 2.11
C HIS A 107 -3.67 -20.74 0.78
N THR A 108 -2.72 -19.82 0.67
CA THR A 108 -2.44 -19.08 -0.57
C THR A 108 -1.19 -19.61 -1.25
N ILE A 109 -1.03 -19.28 -2.53
CA ILE A 109 0.07 -19.78 -3.37
C ILE A 109 0.76 -18.65 -4.16
N GLY A 110 2.01 -18.90 -4.53
CA GLY A 110 2.79 -18.03 -5.42
C GLY A 110 2.77 -18.53 -6.86
N ALA A 111 3.51 -17.88 -7.76
CA ALA A 111 3.51 -18.18 -9.19
C ALA A 111 4.91 -18.43 -9.73
N GLY A 112 5.01 -19.33 -10.72
CA GLY A 112 6.28 -19.66 -11.37
C GLY A 112 7.31 -20.18 -10.36
N GLU A 113 8.50 -19.57 -10.36
CA GLU A 113 9.58 -19.89 -9.44
C GLU A 113 9.40 -19.29 -8.03
N TYR A 114 8.48 -18.34 -7.85
CA TYR A 114 8.22 -17.66 -6.58
C TYR A 114 7.30 -18.51 -5.71
N ALA A 115 7.85 -19.58 -5.14
CA ALA A 115 7.11 -20.44 -4.22
C ALA A 115 6.67 -19.66 -2.96
N HIS A 116 5.40 -19.77 -2.60
CA HIS A 116 4.81 -19.12 -1.42
C HIS A 116 4.54 -20.14 -0.29
N SER A 117 5.49 -21.05 -0.07
CA SER A 117 5.38 -22.09 0.95
C SER A 117 6.75 -22.62 1.36
N LEU A 118 6.82 -23.16 2.57
CA LEU A 118 8.01 -23.75 3.18
C LEU A 118 7.81 -25.26 3.37
N SER A 119 8.90 -26.04 3.32
CA SER A 119 8.85 -27.42 3.82
C SER A 119 8.80 -27.41 5.33
N VAL A 120 8.01 -28.29 5.95
CA VAL A 120 8.02 -28.45 7.42
C VAL A 120 9.39 -28.87 7.94
N SER A 121 10.20 -29.56 7.12
CA SER A 121 11.58 -29.93 7.45
C SER A 121 12.53 -28.74 7.62
N ASP A 122 12.18 -27.59 7.05
CA ASP A 122 13.04 -26.40 7.03
C ASP A 122 12.71 -25.45 8.20
N ILE A 123 11.74 -25.81 9.04
CA ILE A 123 11.25 -24.99 10.15
C ILE A 123 11.84 -25.50 11.47
N ASP A 124 12.62 -24.68 12.17
CA ASP A 124 13.18 -25.04 13.48
C ASP A 124 12.10 -25.14 14.57
N HIS A 125 11.16 -24.19 14.55
CA HIS A 125 10.06 -24.13 15.52
C HIS A 125 8.73 -23.83 14.84
N LEU A 126 7.87 -24.85 14.78
CA LEU A 126 6.48 -24.70 14.37
C LEU A 126 5.60 -24.54 15.61
N VAL A 127 4.92 -23.40 15.70
CA VAL A 127 4.00 -23.06 16.80
C VAL A 127 2.59 -23.05 16.26
N VAL A 128 1.68 -23.83 16.85
CA VAL A 128 0.25 -23.78 16.49
C VAL A 128 -0.47 -22.80 17.40
N SER A 129 -1.28 -21.92 16.83
CA SER A 129 -2.10 -20.95 17.56
C SER A 129 -3.53 -20.87 17.00
N GLU A 130 -4.40 -20.16 17.73
CA GLU A 130 -5.77 -19.83 17.31
C GLU A 130 -5.86 -18.37 16.81
N ARG A 131 -4.73 -17.76 16.42
CA ARG A 131 -4.74 -16.38 15.95
C ARG A 131 -5.56 -16.27 14.67
N VAL A 132 -6.43 -15.27 14.62
CA VAL A 132 -7.16 -14.90 13.40
C VAL A 132 -6.41 -13.79 12.65
N PRO A 133 -6.51 -13.73 11.32
CA PRO A 133 -6.03 -12.58 10.56
C PRO A 133 -6.65 -11.25 11.05
N LEU A 134 -5.93 -10.15 10.82
CA LEU A 134 -6.41 -8.80 11.14
C LEU A 134 -7.74 -8.54 10.43
N ASN A 135 -8.78 -8.14 11.16
CA ASN A 135 -10.00 -7.64 10.53
C ASN A 135 -9.83 -6.16 10.14
N LEU A 136 -9.62 -5.90 8.84
CA LEU A 136 -9.62 -4.57 8.27
C LEU A 136 -11.01 -4.28 7.69
N ALA A 137 -11.90 -3.78 8.56
CA ALA A 137 -13.28 -3.47 8.20
C ALA A 137 -13.36 -2.29 7.22
N ASP A 138 -14.34 -2.35 6.32
CA ASP A 138 -14.65 -1.22 5.46
C ASP A 138 -15.11 -0.01 6.29
N VAL A 139 -14.65 1.17 5.88
CA VAL A 139 -15.03 2.44 6.51
C VAL A 139 -16.16 3.06 5.69
N VAL A 140 -17.18 3.58 6.37
CA VAL A 140 -18.23 4.37 5.71
C VAL A 140 -17.60 5.62 5.09
N PRO A 141 -17.63 5.78 3.76
CA PRO A 141 -16.99 6.93 3.12
C PRO A 141 -17.79 8.20 3.41
N SER A 142 -17.08 9.32 3.51
CA SER A 142 -17.64 10.67 3.49
C SER A 142 -18.13 11.06 2.08
N ASP A 143 -18.87 12.16 1.97
CA ASP A 143 -19.31 12.69 0.68
C ASP A 143 -18.13 13.12 -0.21
N ALA A 144 -17.08 13.68 0.40
CA ALA A 144 -15.85 14.01 -0.30
C ALA A 144 -15.21 12.76 -0.91
N GLU A 145 -15.06 11.68 -0.13
CA GLU A 145 -14.48 10.43 -0.62
C GLU A 145 -15.34 9.76 -1.71
N ARG A 146 -16.67 9.81 -1.58
CA ARG A 146 -17.59 9.35 -2.65
C ARG A 146 -17.38 10.11 -3.95
N LYS A 147 -17.20 11.43 -3.86
CA LYS A 147 -16.97 12.29 -5.04
C LYS A 147 -15.60 12.07 -5.65
N ILE A 148 -14.57 11.91 -4.83
CA ILE A 148 -13.21 11.57 -5.29
C ILE A 148 -13.22 10.22 -6.02
N ALA A 149 -13.89 9.20 -5.47
CA ALA A 149 -14.00 7.90 -6.12
C ALA A 149 -14.74 7.97 -7.46
N GLU A 150 -15.79 8.79 -7.56
CA GLU A 150 -16.50 9.05 -8.84
C GLU A 150 -15.55 9.64 -9.89
N ILE A 151 -14.72 10.61 -9.52
CA ILE A 151 -13.73 11.22 -10.41
C ILE A 151 -12.62 10.22 -10.76
N ALA A 152 -12.12 9.45 -9.79
CA ALA A 152 -11.06 8.48 -10.01
C ALA A 152 -11.48 7.38 -11.03
N VAL A 153 -12.74 6.93 -10.98
CA VAL A 153 -13.26 5.93 -11.93
C VAL A 153 -13.24 6.43 -13.38
N SER A 154 -13.27 7.74 -13.65
CA SER A 154 -13.17 8.23 -15.05
C SER A 154 -11.79 8.00 -15.69
N PHE A 155 -10.77 7.66 -14.90
CA PHE A 155 -9.44 7.29 -15.38
C PHE A 155 -9.28 5.78 -15.60
N ILE A 156 -10.31 4.98 -15.26
CA ILE A 156 -10.27 3.52 -15.33
C ILE A 156 -11.21 3.08 -16.45
N HIS A 157 -10.63 2.50 -17.49
CA HIS A 157 -11.35 1.98 -18.63
C HIS A 157 -11.19 0.46 -18.74
N ASP A 158 -11.96 -0.15 -19.64
CA ASP A 158 -11.87 -1.58 -19.90
C ASP A 158 -10.42 -1.99 -20.20
N GLY A 159 -10.03 -3.09 -19.59
CA GLY A 159 -8.69 -3.65 -19.76
C GLY A 159 -7.59 -3.03 -18.89
N CYS A 160 -7.87 -2.02 -18.07
CA CYS A 160 -6.91 -1.48 -17.10
C CYS A 160 -6.42 -2.55 -16.13
N THR A 161 -5.14 -2.46 -15.75
CA THR A 161 -4.60 -3.17 -14.60
C THR A 161 -4.65 -2.25 -13.39
N ILE A 162 -5.15 -2.74 -12.27
CA ILE A 162 -5.50 -1.89 -11.13
C ILE A 162 -4.65 -2.23 -9.92
N GLN A 163 -4.11 -1.19 -9.28
CA GLN A 163 -3.70 -1.21 -7.89
C GLN A 163 -4.62 -0.33 -7.05
N THR A 164 -5.00 -0.82 -5.87
CA THR A 164 -5.78 -0.04 -4.91
C THR A 164 -5.12 -0.11 -3.53
N GLY A 165 -5.08 1.03 -2.83
CA GLY A 165 -4.78 1.06 -1.40
C GLY A 165 -5.96 0.65 -0.52
N ILE A 166 -5.95 1.12 0.73
CA ILE A 166 -7.02 0.93 1.72
C ILE A 166 -7.77 2.25 2.00
N GLY A 167 -8.96 2.16 2.58
CA GLY A 167 -9.76 3.30 3.05
C GLY A 167 -10.98 3.59 2.18
N GLY A 168 -11.70 4.67 2.51
CA GLY A 168 -13.00 4.98 1.89
C GLY A 168 -12.92 5.17 0.38
N ILE A 169 -11.87 5.81 -0.13
CA ILE A 169 -11.73 6.08 -1.58
C ILE A 169 -11.44 4.80 -2.37
N PRO A 170 -10.41 3.99 -2.07
CA PRO A 170 -10.12 2.78 -2.84
C PRO A 170 -11.25 1.74 -2.78
N THR A 171 -11.90 1.55 -1.62
CA THR A 171 -13.07 0.67 -1.49
C THR A 171 -14.20 1.12 -2.42
N GLN A 172 -14.52 2.42 -2.44
CA GLN A 172 -15.55 2.96 -3.33
C GLN A 172 -15.20 2.84 -4.81
N VAL A 173 -13.93 2.98 -5.18
CA VAL A 173 -13.51 2.74 -6.57
C VAL A 173 -13.74 1.27 -6.93
N ALA A 174 -13.30 0.33 -6.09
CA ALA A 174 -13.50 -1.10 -6.35
C ALA A 174 -14.99 -1.48 -6.46
N ASP A 175 -15.84 -1.00 -5.54
CA ASP A 175 -17.29 -1.26 -5.56
C ASP A 175 -17.96 -0.72 -6.84
N ARG A 176 -17.56 0.48 -7.28
CA ARG A 176 -18.07 1.07 -8.52
C ARG A 176 -17.63 0.30 -9.75
N LEU A 177 -16.41 -0.20 -9.80
CA LEU A 177 -15.93 -1.04 -10.90
C LEU A 177 -16.62 -2.40 -10.92
N ALA A 178 -16.91 -2.97 -9.74
CA ALA A 178 -17.62 -4.24 -9.60
C ALA A 178 -19.07 -4.15 -10.08
N THR A 179 -19.73 -3.01 -9.82
CA THR A 179 -21.15 -2.78 -10.14
C THR A 179 -21.38 -2.08 -11.48
N GLY A 180 -20.35 -1.46 -12.05
CA GLY A 180 -20.41 -0.74 -13.33
C GLY A 180 -20.36 -1.66 -14.55
N ASP A 181 -20.45 -1.06 -15.73
CA ASP A 181 -20.50 -1.79 -17.01
C ASP A 181 -19.14 -2.31 -17.46
N GLY A 182 -18.04 -1.67 -17.04
CA GLY A 182 -16.69 -2.00 -17.51
C GLY A 182 -16.16 -3.35 -17.01
N GLY A 183 -15.00 -3.76 -17.51
CA GLY A 183 -14.40 -5.05 -17.16
C GLY A 183 -13.06 -5.32 -17.85
N ASP A 184 -12.74 -6.61 -18.03
CA ASP A 184 -11.44 -7.06 -18.53
C ASP A 184 -10.25 -6.60 -17.67
N TYR A 185 -10.51 -6.32 -16.38
CA TYR A 185 -9.51 -5.75 -15.51
C TYR A 185 -8.40 -6.76 -15.18
N GLY A 186 -7.19 -6.23 -15.03
CA GLY A 186 -6.10 -6.91 -14.33
C GLY A 186 -5.96 -6.41 -12.90
N ILE A 187 -5.37 -7.22 -12.03
CA ILE A 187 -4.99 -6.81 -10.68
C ILE A 187 -3.49 -7.04 -10.49
N HIS A 188 -2.78 -5.97 -10.15
CA HIS A 188 -1.38 -5.99 -9.73
C HIS A 188 -1.25 -4.97 -8.61
N SER A 189 -1.35 -5.40 -7.35
CA SER A 189 -1.50 -4.50 -6.20
C SER A 189 -0.50 -4.87 -5.11
N GLU A 190 -0.01 -3.90 -4.33
CA GLU A 190 0.80 -4.23 -3.15
C GLU A 190 0.00 -5.09 -2.15
N MET A 191 -1.20 -4.62 -1.83
CA MET A 191 -2.13 -5.25 -0.90
C MET A 191 -3.38 -5.70 -1.66
N PHE A 192 -3.80 -6.94 -1.42
CA PHE A 192 -5.08 -7.47 -1.88
C PHE A 192 -6.15 -7.26 -0.81
N THR A 193 -7.24 -6.59 -1.16
CA THR A 193 -8.28 -6.13 -0.22
C THR A 193 -9.64 -6.76 -0.51
N THR A 194 -10.59 -6.59 0.41
CA THR A 194 -11.99 -7.02 0.24
C THR A 194 -12.62 -6.43 -1.04
N GLY A 195 -12.30 -5.18 -1.38
CA GLY A 195 -12.77 -4.54 -2.62
C GLY A 195 -12.30 -5.28 -3.88
N LEU A 196 -11.03 -5.71 -3.91
CA LEU A 196 -10.49 -6.48 -5.05
C LEU A 196 -11.10 -7.88 -5.13
N MET A 197 -11.42 -8.51 -3.99
CA MET A 197 -12.21 -9.74 -3.97
C MET A 197 -13.60 -9.53 -4.60
N ARG A 198 -14.33 -8.49 -4.19
CA ARG A 198 -15.66 -8.18 -4.73
C ARG A 198 -15.62 -7.92 -6.24
N LEU A 199 -14.59 -7.23 -6.72
CA LEU A 199 -14.36 -7.05 -8.15
C LEU A 199 -14.17 -8.38 -8.90
N HIS A 200 -13.46 -9.33 -8.28
CA HIS A 200 -13.30 -10.68 -8.82
C HIS A 200 -14.62 -11.46 -8.83
N GLN A 201 -15.36 -11.42 -7.73
CA GLN A 201 -16.66 -12.10 -7.59
C GLN A 201 -17.71 -11.55 -8.58
N ALA A 202 -17.61 -10.26 -8.93
CA ALA A 202 -18.43 -9.63 -9.98
C ALA A 202 -18.07 -10.06 -11.41
N GLY A 203 -17.05 -10.93 -11.60
CA GLY A 203 -16.66 -11.45 -12.91
C GLY A 203 -15.99 -10.41 -13.81
N LYS A 204 -15.47 -9.31 -13.23
CA LYS A 204 -14.87 -8.21 -13.99
C LYS A 204 -13.36 -8.37 -14.25
N VAL A 205 -12.72 -9.34 -13.61
CA VAL A 205 -11.27 -9.56 -13.65
C VAL A 205 -10.93 -10.69 -14.61
N THR A 206 -10.06 -10.41 -15.58
CA THR A 206 -9.54 -11.40 -16.54
C THR A 206 -8.04 -11.59 -16.42
N ASN A 207 -7.34 -10.63 -15.80
CA ASN A 207 -5.88 -10.63 -15.64
C ASN A 207 -5.10 -10.73 -16.96
N ARG A 208 -5.65 -10.22 -18.07
CA ARG A 208 -4.91 -9.95 -19.31
C ARG A 208 -4.08 -8.67 -19.17
N LYS A 209 -2.96 -8.77 -18.45
CA LYS A 209 -2.08 -7.64 -18.12
C LYS A 209 -0.97 -7.46 -19.14
N GLY A 210 -0.69 -8.47 -19.97
CA GLY A 210 0.44 -8.45 -20.91
C GLY A 210 1.79 -8.73 -20.23
N THR A 211 1.79 -9.40 -19.08
CA THR A 211 3.00 -9.72 -18.31
C THR A 211 3.17 -11.23 -18.14
N GLU A 212 4.30 -11.67 -17.59
CA GLU A 212 4.56 -13.06 -17.24
C GLU A 212 3.58 -13.63 -16.19
N PHE A 213 2.81 -12.77 -15.53
CA PHE A 213 1.81 -13.15 -14.53
C PHE A 213 0.37 -13.10 -15.07
N ASP A 214 0.18 -13.10 -16.38
CA ASP A 214 -1.15 -13.14 -17.00
C ASP A 214 -2.00 -14.31 -16.50
N GLY A 215 -3.30 -14.06 -16.36
CA GLY A 215 -4.26 -15.00 -15.76
C GLY A 215 -4.32 -14.99 -14.23
N PHE A 216 -3.40 -14.29 -13.55
CA PHE A 216 -3.41 -14.17 -12.08
C PHE A 216 -3.54 -12.74 -11.58
N SER A 217 -4.23 -12.56 -10.47
CA SER A 217 -4.20 -11.33 -9.68
C SER A 217 -2.95 -11.36 -8.81
N VAL A 218 -2.05 -10.40 -8.97
CA VAL A 218 -0.75 -10.40 -8.29
C VAL A 218 -0.80 -9.50 -7.05
N THR A 219 -0.29 -10.00 -5.94
CA THR A 219 -0.14 -9.26 -4.68
C THR A 219 1.10 -9.65 -3.89
N THR A 220 1.57 -8.83 -2.96
CA THR A 220 2.63 -9.22 -2.00
C THR A 220 2.08 -9.51 -0.60
N PHE A 221 0.95 -8.91 -0.23
CA PHE A 221 0.21 -9.31 0.96
C PHE A 221 -1.30 -9.07 0.83
N ALA A 222 -2.09 -9.50 1.80
CA ALA A 222 -3.53 -9.29 1.82
C ALA A 222 -4.04 -8.90 3.21
N ALA A 223 -5.01 -7.98 3.24
CA ALA A 223 -5.73 -7.58 4.45
C ALA A 223 -7.12 -7.07 4.08
N GLY A 224 -8.11 -7.44 4.87
CA GLY A 224 -9.52 -7.12 4.63
C GLY A 224 -10.43 -7.69 5.70
N GLU A 225 -11.67 -7.92 5.32
CA GLU A 225 -12.70 -8.51 6.16
C GLU A 225 -12.57 -10.05 6.19
N PRO A 226 -13.14 -10.74 7.19
CA PRO A 226 -13.04 -12.20 7.30
C PRO A 226 -13.42 -12.98 6.03
N GLU A 227 -14.41 -12.48 5.27
CA GLU A 227 -14.84 -13.08 4.00
C GLU A 227 -13.72 -13.14 2.94
N LEU A 228 -12.78 -12.18 2.96
CA LEU A 228 -11.61 -12.19 2.08
C LEU A 228 -10.75 -13.40 2.36
N TYR A 229 -10.53 -13.71 3.64
CA TYR A 229 -9.63 -14.80 4.04
C TYR A 229 -10.25 -16.17 3.72
N GLU A 230 -11.55 -16.33 3.95
CA GLU A 230 -12.30 -17.51 3.52
C GLU A 230 -12.24 -17.70 2.00
N TRP A 231 -12.38 -16.62 1.23
CA TRP A 231 -12.34 -16.67 -0.24
C TRP A 231 -10.92 -16.91 -0.80
N LEU A 232 -9.88 -16.47 -0.10
CA LEU A 232 -8.48 -16.70 -0.48
C LEU A 232 -8.01 -18.12 -0.19
N ASP A 233 -8.65 -18.84 0.74
CA ASP A 233 -8.25 -20.19 1.11
C ASP A 233 -8.40 -21.18 -0.06
N GLY A 234 -7.28 -21.71 -0.54
CA GLY A 234 -7.23 -22.59 -1.71
C GLY A 234 -7.48 -21.89 -3.05
N ASN A 235 -7.59 -20.56 -3.07
CA ASN A 235 -7.85 -19.78 -4.27
C ASN A 235 -6.66 -19.84 -5.24
N ARG A 236 -6.95 -20.18 -6.50
CA ARG A 236 -5.94 -20.33 -7.55
C ARG A 236 -5.92 -19.18 -8.55
N ASP A 237 -6.65 -18.10 -8.33
CA ASP A 237 -6.64 -16.92 -9.20
C ASP A 237 -5.73 -15.81 -8.64
N VAL A 238 -5.49 -15.80 -7.32
CA VAL A 238 -4.59 -14.83 -6.66
C VAL A 238 -3.20 -15.44 -6.43
N ARG A 239 -2.14 -14.66 -6.67
CA ARG A 239 -0.74 -15.07 -6.52
C ARG A 239 0.02 -14.10 -5.62
N PHE A 240 0.59 -14.66 -4.56
CA PHE A 240 1.43 -13.94 -3.61
C PHE A 240 2.88 -14.03 -4.06
N LEU A 241 3.49 -12.88 -4.36
CA LEU A 241 4.86 -12.76 -4.84
C LEU A 241 5.69 -11.86 -3.91
N PRO A 242 7.03 -12.02 -3.88
CA PRO A 242 7.90 -11.14 -3.12
C PRO A 242 7.69 -9.67 -3.48
N VAL A 243 7.85 -8.78 -2.50
CA VAL A 243 7.65 -7.34 -2.70
C VAL A 243 8.62 -6.77 -3.74
N GLY A 244 9.86 -7.28 -3.86
CA GLY A 244 10.79 -6.87 -4.90
C GLY A 244 10.27 -7.06 -6.34
N ILE A 245 9.32 -7.98 -6.53
CA ILE A 245 8.64 -8.20 -7.81
C ILE A 245 7.40 -7.32 -7.93
N VAL A 246 6.51 -7.37 -6.94
CA VAL A 246 5.22 -6.66 -6.99
C VAL A 246 5.41 -5.14 -7.03
N ASN A 247 6.38 -4.63 -6.29
CA ASN A 247 6.65 -3.20 -6.17
C ASN A 247 7.81 -2.73 -7.08
N SER A 248 8.28 -3.53 -8.04
CA SER A 248 9.24 -3.03 -9.03
C SER A 248 8.54 -2.04 -9.97
N PRO A 249 9.00 -0.77 -10.06
CA PRO A 249 8.42 0.20 -10.99
C PRO A 249 8.44 -0.30 -12.44
N GLU A 250 9.49 -1.03 -12.84
CA GLU A 250 9.63 -1.61 -14.17
C GLU A 250 8.60 -2.71 -14.45
N ILE A 251 8.25 -3.53 -13.44
CA ILE A 251 7.20 -4.55 -13.59
C ILE A 251 5.82 -3.90 -13.55
N ILE A 252 5.59 -2.95 -12.64
CA ILE A 252 4.36 -2.16 -12.58
C ILE A 252 4.07 -1.54 -13.95
N ALA A 253 5.06 -0.91 -14.58
CA ALA A 253 4.94 -0.26 -15.89
C ALA A 253 4.64 -1.21 -17.07
N ARG A 254 4.98 -2.50 -16.95
CA ARG A 254 4.67 -3.51 -17.99
C ARG A 254 3.21 -3.91 -18.01
N ASN A 255 2.47 -3.67 -16.92
CA ASN A 255 1.06 -3.99 -16.86
C ASN A 255 0.27 -3.08 -17.80
N ARG A 256 -0.59 -3.69 -18.61
CA ARG A 256 -1.47 -3.01 -19.57
C ARG A 256 -2.31 -1.95 -18.87
N ASN A 257 -2.15 -0.70 -19.31
CA ASN A 257 -2.91 0.46 -18.86
C ASN A 257 -3.01 0.51 -17.33
N MET A 258 -1.85 0.44 -16.68
CA MET A 258 -1.74 0.40 -15.22
C MET A 258 -2.35 1.67 -14.61
N VAL A 259 -3.31 1.50 -13.70
CA VAL A 259 -3.89 2.59 -12.90
C VAL A 259 -3.65 2.30 -11.43
N SER A 260 -2.90 3.18 -10.77
CA SER A 260 -2.69 3.12 -9.32
C SER A 260 -3.54 4.16 -8.60
N ILE A 261 -4.03 3.79 -7.41
CA ILE A 261 -4.89 4.66 -6.60
C ILE A 261 -4.30 4.71 -5.19
N ASN A 262 -3.71 5.87 -4.87
CA ASN A 262 -3.01 6.11 -3.62
C ASN A 262 -3.63 7.27 -2.85
N GLY A 263 -3.61 7.19 -1.52
CA GLY A 263 -4.05 8.29 -0.64
C GLY A 263 -2.88 9.18 -0.23
N ALA A 264 -3.10 10.49 -0.14
CA ALA A 264 -2.12 11.43 0.42
C ALA A 264 -2.64 12.10 1.70
N MET A 265 -1.73 12.59 2.54
CA MET A 265 -2.00 13.47 3.68
C MET A 265 -2.14 14.93 3.26
N ALA A 266 -1.27 15.43 2.38
CA ALA A 266 -1.35 16.78 1.81
C ALA A 266 -0.48 16.88 0.55
N VAL A 267 -0.69 17.94 -0.23
CA VAL A 267 0.12 18.31 -1.40
C VAL A 267 0.33 19.83 -1.42
N ASP A 268 1.49 20.31 -1.84
CA ASP A 268 1.69 21.75 -2.07
C ASP A 268 1.50 22.17 -3.53
N LEU A 269 1.46 23.47 -3.82
CA LEU A 269 1.31 23.98 -5.20
C LEU A 269 2.50 23.64 -6.12
N SER A 270 3.63 23.15 -5.59
CA SER A 270 4.72 22.62 -6.41
C SER A 270 4.50 21.13 -6.78
N GLY A 271 3.52 20.48 -6.18
CA GLY A 271 3.18 19.07 -6.35
C GLY A 271 3.98 18.12 -5.45
N GLN A 272 4.61 18.60 -4.36
CA GLN A 272 5.24 17.73 -3.37
C GLN A 272 4.16 17.09 -2.50
N VAL A 273 4.19 15.76 -2.37
CA VAL A 273 3.15 14.99 -1.65
C VAL A 273 3.69 14.48 -0.32
N ILE A 274 2.86 14.61 0.71
CA ILE A 274 3.05 13.98 2.02
C ILE A 274 2.02 12.86 2.14
N ALA A 275 2.42 11.66 2.50
CA ALA A 275 1.54 10.51 2.69
C ALA A 275 1.75 9.76 4.02
N ASP A 276 2.85 10.01 4.75
CA ASP A 276 3.22 9.20 5.91
C ASP A 276 3.55 9.96 7.21
N SER A 277 3.60 11.30 7.18
CA SER A 277 3.95 12.12 8.35
C SER A 277 3.01 13.30 8.57
N VAL A 278 2.89 13.73 9.83
CA VAL A 278 2.12 14.92 10.24
C VAL A 278 3.02 15.81 11.08
N ALA A 279 3.23 17.04 10.62
CA ALA A 279 4.08 18.02 11.31
C ALA A 279 5.46 17.47 11.70
N GLY A 280 6.09 16.69 10.80
CA GLY A 280 7.39 16.05 11.03
C GLY A 280 7.36 14.83 11.96
N LYS A 281 6.21 14.49 12.55
CA LYS A 281 6.02 13.27 13.34
C LYS A 281 5.57 12.13 12.43
N GLN A 282 6.25 10.99 12.51
CA GLN A 282 5.86 9.80 11.75
C GLN A 282 4.43 9.38 12.09
N PHE A 283 3.58 9.18 11.08
CA PHE A 283 2.22 8.70 11.26
C PHE A 283 2.06 7.25 10.79
N SER A 284 2.60 6.94 9.60
CA SER A 284 2.56 5.61 9.00
C SER A 284 3.94 5.17 8.49
N GLY A 285 4.07 4.80 7.23
CA GLY A 285 5.33 4.56 6.54
C GLY A 285 5.14 4.77 5.05
N ILE A 286 6.25 4.82 4.32
CA ILE A 286 6.25 5.02 2.87
C ILE A 286 5.51 3.86 2.17
N GLY A 287 5.77 2.61 2.62
CA GLY A 287 5.23 1.42 1.95
C GLY A 287 5.65 1.39 0.48
N GLY A 288 4.75 0.95 -0.40
CA GLY A 288 4.91 1.04 -1.85
C GLY A 288 4.31 2.27 -2.49
N HIS A 289 3.96 3.31 -1.72
CA HIS A 289 3.32 4.50 -2.25
C HIS A 289 4.12 5.09 -3.42
N GLU A 290 5.44 5.29 -3.23
CA GLU A 290 6.31 5.83 -4.29
C GLU A 290 6.45 4.87 -5.49
N ASP A 291 6.52 3.57 -5.24
CA ASP A 291 6.65 2.55 -6.30
C ASP A 291 5.43 2.57 -7.23
N PHE A 292 4.22 2.66 -6.67
CA PHE A 292 2.97 2.72 -7.43
C PHE A 292 2.62 4.12 -7.94
N VAL A 293 3.22 5.19 -7.42
CA VAL A 293 3.11 6.52 -8.03
C VAL A 293 4.04 6.65 -9.25
N SER A 294 5.29 6.19 -9.12
CA SER A 294 6.28 6.30 -10.18
C SER A 294 6.12 5.27 -11.30
N GLY A 295 5.74 4.03 -10.97
CA GLY A 295 5.66 2.92 -11.92
C GLY A 295 4.75 3.18 -13.13
N PRO A 296 3.46 3.57 -12.96
CA PRO A 296 2.56 3.83 -14.08
C PRO A 296 3.10 4.88 -15.06
N GLY A 297 3.77 5.91 -14.54
CA GLY A 297 4.37 7.01 -15.32
C GLY A 297 5.54 6.61 -16.21
N LEU A 298 6.02 5.36 -16.14
CA LEU A 298 7.01 4.80 -17.06
C LEU A 298 6.38 4.21 -18.34
N SER A 299 5.06 4.27 -18.47
CA SER A 299 4.31 3.80 -19.64
C SER A 299 3.42 4.91 -20.20
N ASP A 300 3.19 4.92 -21.51
CA ASP A 300 2.44 6.01 -22.19
C ASP A 300 0.99 6.14 -21.72
N ASN A 301 0.36 5.02 -21.33
CA ASN A 301 -1.06 4.97 -20.95
C ASN A 301 -1.28 4.71 -19.46
N GLY A 302 -0.22 4.59 -18.66
CA GLY A 302 -0.33 4.36 -17.23
C GLY A 302 -0.72 5.63 -16.49
N ARG A 303 -1.63 5.52 -15.52
CA ARG A 303 -2.08 6.65 -14.69
C ARG A 303 -1.78 6.39 -13.22
N SER A 304 -1.26 7.40 -12.52
CA SER A 304 -1.12 7.38 -11.06
C SER A 304 -2.05 8.42 -10.45
N LEU A 305 -3.04 7.95 -9.69
CA LEU A 305 -4.04 8.79 -9.04
C LEU A 305 -3.71 8.95 -7.56
N VAL A 306 -3.34 10.16 -7.16
CA VAL A 306 -3.17 10.53 -5.76
C VAL A 306 -4.41 11.29 -5.29
N CYS A 307 -5.14 10.64 -4.39
CA CYS A 307 -6.46 11.06 -3.95
C CYS A 307 -6.41 11.61 -2.51
N LEU A 308 -7.03 12.76 -2.29
CA LEU A 308 -7.20 13.33 -0.95
C LEU A 308 -8.41 14.27 -0.89
N PRO A 309 -9.21 14.24 0.19
CA PRO A 309 -10.09 15.35 0.52
C PRO A 309 -9.32 16.68 0.50
N SER A 310 -9.95 17.75 0.01
CA SER A 310 -9.29 19.05 -0.11
C SER A 310 -9.05 19.72 1.26
N THR A 311 -9.75 19.28 2.32
CA THR A 311 -9.63 19.79 3.69
C THR A 311 -9.60 18.67 4.73
N THR A 312 -9.22 19.05 5.95
CA THR A 312 -9.45 18.26 7.18
C THR A 312 -9.74 19.20 8.34
N VAL A 313 -10.17 18.67 9.48
CA VAL A 313 -10.40 19.44 10.71
C VAL A 313 -9.28 19.15 11.70
N VAL A 314 -8.56 20.18 12.12
CA VAL A 314 -7.52 20.12 13.15
C VAL A 314 -7.91 21.05 14.29
N ASN A 315 -8.10 20.49 15.49
CA ASN A 315 -8.52 21.24 16.69
C ASN A 315 -9.80 22.08 16.49
N GLY A 316 -10.76 21.54 15.72
CA GLY A 316 -12.03 22.22 15.42
C GLY A 316 -11.96 23.25 14.29
N THR A 317 -10.78 23.48 13.71
CA THR A 317 -10.58 24.41 12.59
C THR A 317 -10.39 23.64 11.29
N MET A 318 -11.11 24.04 10.25
CA MET A 318 -10.89 23.52 8.91
C MET A 318 -9.56 24.03 8.36
N VAL A 319 -8.75 23.11 7.84
CA VAL A 319 -7.46 23.41 7.22
C VAL A 319 -7.39 22.78 5.83
N SER A 320 -6.75 23.48 4.89
CA SER A 320 -6.53 22.97 3.54
C SER A 320 -5.48 21.85 3.51
N ARG A 321 -5.73 20.84 2.68
CA ARG A 321 -4.78 19.77 2.35
C ARG A 321 -4.06 20.00 1.02
N ILE A 322 -4.53 20.99 0.24
CA ILE A 322 -3.73 21.64 -0.80
C ILE A 322 -3.09 22.89 -0.18
N MET A 323 -1.78 22.84 0.02
CA MET A 323 -1.03 23.87 0.74
C MET A 323 -0.38 24.84 -0.24
N GLY A 324 -0.35 26.13 0.12
CA GLY A 324 0.39 27.13 -0.64
C GLY A 324 1.87 26.77 -0.71
N ARG A 325 2.49 26.46 0.43
CA ARG A 325 3.86 25.93 0.55
C ARG A 325 3.89 24.93 1.70
N LEU A 326 4.74 23.90 1.60
CA LEU A 326 4.95 23.00 2.73
C LEU A 326 5.59 23.76 3.92
N PRO A 327 5.11 23.57 5.16
CA PRO A 327 5.74 24.12 6.35
C PRO A 327 7.20 23.65 6.50
N LEU A 328 8.03 24.49 7.12
CA LEU A 328 9.43 24.13 7.45
C LEU A 328 9.46 22.84 8.29
N GLY A 329 10.35 21.91 7.92
CA GLY A 329 10.48 20.62 8.60
C GLY A 329 9.50 19.53 8.13
N THR A 330 8.71 19.81 7.09
CA THR A 330 7.90 18.78 6.42
C THR A 330 8.79 17.71 5.80
N VAL A 331 8.41 16.44 5.99
CA VAL A 331 9.03 15.29 5.32
C VAL A 331 8.18 14.95 4.10
N VAL A 332 8.77 15.12 2.91
CA VAL A 332 8.13 14.79 1.63
C VAL A 332 8.19 13.28 1.42
N THR A 333 7.05 12.67 1.10
CA THR A 333 6.97 11.23 0.79
C THR A 333 7.18 11.01 -0.70
N THR A 334 6.48 11.75 -1.56
CA THR A 334 6.61 11.62 -3.02
C THR A 334 7.10 12.93 -3.63
N PRO A 335 8.26 12.92 -4.31
CA PRO A 335 8.82 14.11 -4.93
C PRO A 335 7.99 14.52 -6.15
N ARG A 336 7.87 15.84 -6.36
CA ARG A 336 6.98 16.44 -7.37
C ARG A 336 7.11 15.91 -8.80
N HIS A 337 8.30 15.45 -9.20
CA HIS A 337 8.59 15.02 -10.56
C HIS A 337 8.00 13.64 -10.91
N GLN A 338 7.49 12.90 -9.92
CA GLN A 338 6.85 11.60 -10.11
C GLN A 338 5.31 11.69 -10.16
N VAL A 339 4.73 12.86 -9.86
CA VAL A 339 3.27 12.99 -9.68
C VAL A 339 2.56 13.21 -11.03
N ASP A 340 1.57 12.37 -11.29
CA ASP A 340 0.68 12.40 -12.45
C ASP A 340 -0.63 13.17 -12.17
N VAL A 341 -1.58 12.56 -11.44
CA VAL A 341 -2.89 13.17 -11.15
C VAL A 341 -3.09 13.37 -9.65
N ILE A 342 -3.53 14.56 -9.26
CA ILE A 342 -4.10 14.82 -7.93
C ILE A 342 -5.62 14.94 -8.05
N ILE A 343 -6.36 14.24 -7.18
CA ILE A 343 -7.83 14.27 -7.17
C ILE A 343 -8.35 14.70 -5.80
N THR A 344 -9.22 15.71 -5.80
CA THR A 344 -10.07 16.09 -4.67
C THR A 344 -11.54 15.98 -5.04
N GLU A 345 -12.43 16.23 -4.08
CA GLU A 345 -13.87 16.33 -4.31
C GLU A 345 -14.27 17.47 -5.25
N PHE A 346 -13.35 18.39 -5.57
CA PHE A 346 -13.57 19.52 -6.48
C PHE A 346 -13.05 19.30 -7.91
N GLY A 347 -12.35 18.20 -8.17
CA GLY A 347 -11.87 17.85 -9.52
C GLY A 347 -10.55 17.09 -9.52
N ALA A 348 -10.03 16.86 -10.71
CA ALA A 348 -8.71 16.29 -10.95
C ALA A 348 -7.77 17.32 -11.57
N ALA A 349 -6.53 17.37 -11.09
CA ALA A 349 -5.44 18.11 -11.69
C ALA A 349 -4.43 17.12 -12.26
N GLU A 350 -4.39 17.00 -13.58
CA GLU A 350 -3.37 16.25 -14.32
C GLU A 350 -2.14 17.13 -14.47
N ILE A 351 -1.11 16.88 -13.67
CA ILE A 351 0.04 17.78 -13.52
C ILE A 351 1.34 17.24 -14.13
N ALA A 352 1.36 16.00 -14.60
CA ALA A 352 2.45 15.47 -15.40
C ALA A 352 2.67 16.32 -16.67
N GLY A 353 3.92 16.66 -16.98
CA GLY A 353 4.28 17.46 -18.16
C GLY A 353 3.98 18.96 -18.07
N LEU A 354 3.23 19.43 -17.07
CA LEU A 354 2.97 20.85 -16.87
C LEU A 354 4.21 21.60 -16.34
N SER A 355 4.34 22.87 -16.73
CA SER A 355 5.28 23.79 -16.09
C SER A 355 4.92 24.03 -14.62
N ILE A 356 5.86 24.56 -13.84
CA ILE A 356 5.64 24.84 -12.40
C ILE A 356 4.46 25.80 -12.17
N SER A 357 4.24 26.76 -13.07
CA SER A 357 3.14 27.73 -12.98
C SER A 357 1.81 27.07 -13.33
N GLU A 358 1.73 26.33 -14.44
CA GLU A 358 0.52 25.60 -14.83
C GLU A 358 0.11 24.59 -13.75
N ARG A 359 1.09 23.87 -13.19
CA ARG A 359 0.89 22.94 -12.08
C ARG A 359 0.31 23.62 -10.84
N ALA A 360 0.88 24.75 -10.42
CA ALA A 360 0.39 25.49 -9.26
C ALA A 360 -1.06 25.94 -9.44
N HIS A 361 -1.40 26.47 -10.62
CA HIS A 361 -2.76 26.88 -10.94
C HIS A 361 -3.73 25.69 -11.03
N ALA A 362 -3.31 24.55 -11.59
CA ALA A 362 -4.14 23.36 -11.66
C ALA A 362 -4.48 22.82 -10.26
N LEU A 363 -3.48 22.76 -9.36
CA LEU A 363 -3.67 22.32 -7.97
C LEU A 363 -4.54 23.29 -7.18
N ALA A 364 -4.33 24.61 -7.32
CA ALA A 364 -5.16 25.61 -6.67
C ALA A 364 -6.63 25.49 -7.10
N ARG A 365 -6.92 25.23 -8.38
CA ARG A 365 -8.31 25.11 -8.88
C ARG A 365 -9.11 23.97 -8.24
N ILE A 366 -8.45 22.89 -7.85
CA ILE A 366 -9.08 21.74 -7.18
C ILE A 366 -9.05 21.85 -5.65
N SER A 367 -8.65 22.98 -5.08
CA SER A 367 -8.76 23.21 -3.63
C SER A 367 -10.19 23.52 -3.20
N HIS A 368 -10.45 23.45 -1.90
CA HIS A 368 -11.71 23.93 -1.32
C HIS A 368 -11.97 25.41 -1.67
N PRO A 369 -13.23 25.80 -1.98
CA PRO A 369 -13.58 27.18 -2.30
C PRO A 369 -13.06 28.21 -1.30
N ASP A 370 -13.16 27.94 0.00
CA ASP A 370 -12.72 28.84 1.07
C ASP A 370 -11.21 29.17 1.06
N PHE A 371 -10.37 28.33 0.45
CA PHE A 371 -8.92 28.54 0.36
C PHE A 371 -8.45 28.85 -1.07
N ARG A 372 -9.35 28.76 -2.06
CA ARG A 372 -8.98 28.75 -3.49
C ARG A 372 -8.39 30.07 -3.96
N GLU A 373 -8.99 31.19 -3.55
CA GLU A 373 -8.52 32.52 -3.96
C GLU A 373 -7.09 32.80 -3.44
N GLU A 374 -6.83 32.48 -2.17
CA GLU A 374 -5.50 32.60 -1.56
C GLU A 374 -4.46 31.70 -2.25
N LEU A 375 -4.85 30.45 -2.57
CA LEU A 375 -3.96 29.52 -3.27
C LEU A 375 -3.69 29.94 -4.72
N LEU A 376 -4.66 30.52 -5.42
CA LEU A 376 -4.44 31.10 -6.76
C LEU A 376 -3.50 32.30 -6.70
N ALA A 377 -3.69 33.21 -5.75
CA ALA A 377 -2.77 34.34 -5.55
C ALA A 377 -1.36 33.86 -5.16
N THR A 378 -1.24 32.75 -4.43
CA THR A 378 0.04 32.10 -4.16
C THR A 378 0.64 31.51 -5.45
N ALA A 379 -0.17 30.84 -6.28
CA ALA A 379 0.24 30.25 -7.56
C ALA A 379 0.78 31.28 -8.56
N ASP A 380 0.29 32.53 -8.51
CA ASP A 380 0.80 33.65 -9.33
C ASP A 380 2.26 34.00 -9.04
N VAL A 381 2.76 33.71 -7.83
CA VAL A 381 4.09 34.11 -7.37
C VAL A 381 4.96 32.94 -6.90
N TRP A 382 4.41 31.73 -6.77
CA TRP A 382 5.11 30.54 -6.34
C TRP A 382 4.42 29.25 -6.81
N PRO A 383 5.17 28.26 -7.31
CA PRO A 383 6.61 28.25 -7.51
C PRO A 383 7.00 29.10 -8.73
N SER A 384 8.15 29.78 -8.65
CA SER A 384 8.73 30.58 -9.75
C SER A 384 10.00 29.91 -10.29
N ASP A 385 10.29 30.13 -11.57
CA ASP A 385 11.43 29.60 -12.34
C ASP A 385 12.65 30.54 -12.32
#